data_AF-K7G1K5-F1
#
_entry.id   AF-K7G1K5-F1
#
_cell.length_a   1.000
_cell.length_b   1.000
_cell.length_c   1.000
_cell.angle_alpha   90.00
_cell.angle_beta   90.00
_cell.angle_gamma   90.00
#
_symmetry.space_group_name_H-M   'P 1'
#
loop_
_entity.id
_entity.type
_entity.pdbx_description
1 polymer ?
#
loop_
_entity_poly.entity_id
_entity_poly.type
_entity_poly.pdbx_seq_one_letter_code
_entity_poly.pdbx_strand_id
1 'polypeptide(L)'
;KSYTSGFKLSVLTYAKENGIRAAGRKFSVNKKSVREWRKEEAEIEKLHPRKRAYQGKKAKWPKLEENLVKWVLAQRQRQRAVKLKARLFAAEMKINYFKGGSEITFQSMHGHLPDEWEKKMDDFKYFVHKEINQLGLKPNNIINMDEVPMSFNRPTTRSVAATGVKTIGIATTGHECTCFTVVLACTAGGEKLKPMVIFKRVMMPREKLPAGVSVICNKKEWMNTEVMKTWTDSCFCASKGSFFNSKPLLILDALAAHKETSVQKHINAVRAQLAVIPGGLTCKLQPFDVAVNHPFKCFFREEWDNWMTNREHTFTPAGQLRCATYVDVCKWVLAAWERITPAIGNGFRKCEILPEVDSSSSECNSDAAPQTSTVTEAH
;
A
#
# COMPACT_ATOMS: atom_id res chain seq x y z
N LYS A 1 32.57 -21.11 24.08
CA LYS A 1 31.29 -21.82 24.40
C LYS A 1 30.24 -20.77 24.79
N SER A 2 29.00 -20.89 24.32
CA SER A 2 27.89 -19.98 24.65
C SER A 2 26.98 -20.65 25.68
N TYR A 3 26.62 -19.94 26.75
CA TYR A 3 25.90 -20.48 27.92
C TYR A 3 24.55 -19.79 28.09
N THR A 4 23.52 -20.55 28.51
CA THR A 4 22.18 -20.00 28.79
C THR A 4 22.17 -19.21 30.11
N SER A 5 21.26 -18.25 30.26
CA SER A 5 21.13 -17.45 31.48
C SER A 5 20.82 -18.33 32.69
N GLY A 6 19.98 -19.37 32.53
CA GLY A 6 19.71 -20.34 33.59
C GLY A 6 20.97 -21.11 34.03
N PHE A 7 21.84 -21.47 33.09
CA PHE A 7 23.13 -22.10 33.41
C PHE A 7 24.11 -21.11 34.07
N LYS A 8 24.14 -19.85 33.62
CA LYS A 8 24.98 -18.82 34.24
C LYS A 8 24.55 -18.57 35.69
N LEU A 9 23.24 -18.51 35.96
CA LEU A 9 22.70 -18.33 37.31
C LEU A 9 23.03 -19.51 38.21
N SER A 10 22.89 -20.75 37.75
CA SER A 10 23.25 -21.92 38.58
C SER A 10 24.74 -21.97 38.93
N VAL A 11 25.61 -21.54 38.00
CA VAL A 11 27.05 -21.38 38.25
C VAL A 11 27.32 -20.25 39.26
N LEU A 12 26.58 -19.15 39.20
CA LEU A 12 26.71 -18.03 40.13
C LEU A 12 26.23 -18.37 41.54
N THR A 13 25.10 -19.06 41.69
CA THR A 13 24.60 -19.55 42.99
C THR A 13 25.67 -20.42 43.66
N TYR A 14 26.21 -21.41 42.93
CA TYR A 14 27.27 -22.25 43.47
C TYR A 14 28.56 -21.48 43.78
N ALA A 15 28.90 -20.46 42.96
CA ALA A 15 30.07 -19.61 43.18
C ALA A 15 29.93 -18.68 44.41
N LYS A 16 28.71 -18.29 44.80
CA LYS A 16 28.44 -17.51 46.02
C LYS A 16 28.74 -18.33 47.27
N GLU A 17 28.40 -19.62 47.25
CA GLU A 17 28.61 -20.53 48.39
C GLU A 17 30.03 -21.11 48.46
N ASN A 18 30.61 -21.48 47.30
CA ASN A 18 31.84 -22.29 47.25
C ASN A 18 33.04 -21.54 46.64
N GLY A 19 32.83 -20.30 46.19
CA GLY A 19 33.85 -19.48 45.56
C GLY A 19 34.06 -19.75 44.06
N ILE A 20 34.55 -18.73 43.35
CA ILE A 20 34.69 -18.72 41.88
C ILE A 20 35.63 -19.83 41.37
N ARG A 21 36.69 -20.15 42.12
CA ARG A 21 37.65 -21.19 41.73
C ARG A 21 37.03 -22.58 41.80
N ALA A 22 36.15 -22.85 42.78
CA ALA A 22 35.44 -24.11 42.88
C ALA A 22 34.37 -24.23 41.79
N ALA A 23 33.61 -23.17 41.52
CA ALA A 23 32.62 -23.13 40.45
C ALA A 23 33.24 -23.38 39.06
N GLY A 24 34.40 -22.77 38.76
CA GLY A 24 35.10 -22.99 37.50
C GLY A 24 35.53 -24.45 37.28
N ARG A 25 35.92 -25.16 38.36
CA ARG A 25 36.26 -26.60 38.31
C ARG A 25 35.02 -27.47 38.17
N LYS A 26 33.98 -27.22 38.96
CA LYS A 26 32.75 -28.05 38.97
C LYS A 26 31.98 -28.00 37.65
N PHE A 27 31.89 -26.82 37.04
CA PHE A 27 31.09 -26.61 35.82
C PHE A 27 31.92 -26.55 34.53
N SER A 28 33.24 -26.77 34.62
CA SER A 28 34.17 -26.67 33.47
C SER A 28 34.03 -25.33 32.72
N VAL A 29 33.94 -24.23 33.48
CA VAL A 29 33.81 -22.85 32.97
C VAL A 29 35.05 -22.06 33.32
N ASN A 30 35.53 -21.23 32.38
CA ASN A 30 36.65 -20.34 32.63
C ASN A 30 36.30 -19.35 33.77
N LYS A 31 37.20 -19.25 34.75
CA LYS A 31 37.08 -18.35 35.91
C LYS A 31 36.82 -16.89 35.50
N LYS A 32 37.36 -16.45 34.35
CA LYS A 32 37.10 -15.11 33.80
C LYS A 32 35.62 -14.91 33.47
N SER A 33 34.99 -15.89 32.83
CA SER A 33 33.57 -15.84 32.49
C SER A 33 32.67 -15.84 33.72
N VAL A 34 33.02 -16.59 34.77
CA VAL A 34 32.28 -16.58 36.04
C VAL A 34 32.37 -15.21 36.74
N ARG A 35 33.54 -14.54 36.66
CA ARG A 35 33.71 -13.17 37.17
C ARG A 35 32.88 -12.15 36.39
N GLU A 36 32.84 -12.26 35.07
CA GLU A 36 32.03 -11.39 34.20
C GLU A 36 30.53 -11.59 34.47
N TRP A 37 30.04 -12.83 34.55
CA TRP A 37 28.64 -13.08 34.87
C TRP A 37 28.23 -12.57 36.25
N ARG A 38 29.15 -12.56 37.22
CA ARG A 38 28.88 -11.98 38.55
C ARG A 38 28.66 -10.48 38.49
N LYS A 39 29.35 -9.77 37.59
CA LYS A 39 29.14 -8.32 37.37
C LYS A 39 27.80 -8.04 36.67
N GLU A 40 27.35 -8.97 35.82
CA GLU A 40 26.13 -8.88 35.03
C GLU A 40 24.92 -9.59 35.69
N GLU A 41 25.04 -10.05 36.95
CA GLU A 41 24.07 -10.94 37.59
C GLU A 41 22.64 -10.40 37.55
N ALA A 42 22.45 -9.13 37.94
CA ALA A 42 21.15 -8.46 37.93
C ALA A 42 20.51 -8.37 36.53
N GLU A 43 21.32 -8.32 35.47
CA GLU A 43 20.83 -8.30 34.09
C GLU A 43 20.56 -9.71 33.56
N ILE A 44 21.30 -10.72 34.04
CA ILE A 44 21.07 -12.13 33.71
C ILE A 44 19.79 -12.66 34.37
N GLU A 45 19.46 -12.21 35.58
CA GLU A 45 18.20 -12.54 36.28
C GLU A 45 16.95 -12.07 35.51
N LYS A 46 17.06 -10.92 34.81
CA LYS A 46 15.98 -10.38 33.96
C LYS A 46 15.77 -11.18 32.66
N LEU A 47 16.68 -12.09 32.31
CA LEU A 47 16.63 -12.86 31.06
C LEU A 47 15.92 -14.20 31.26
N HIS A 48 15.03 -14.55 30.32
CA HIS A 48 14.41 -15.88 30.28
C HIS A 48 15.47 -17.01 30.29
N PRO A 49 15.36 -18.06 31.14
CA PRO A 49 16.42 -19.04 31.43
C PRO A 49 17.08 -19.73 30.23
N ARG A 50 16.40 -19.81 29.09
CA ARG A 50 16.91 -20.40 27.84
C ARG A 50 17.73 -19.44 26.97
N LYS A 51 17.73 -18.13 27.24
CA LYS A 51 18.45 -17.13 26.43
C LYS A 51 19.95 -17.13 26.75
N ARG A 52 20.81 -16.90 25.75
CA ARG A 52 22.28 -16.99 25.90
C ARG A 52 22.99 -15.63 25.97
N ALA A 53 22.36 -14.56 25.48
CA ALA A 53 22.85 -13.19 25.53
C ALA A 53 21.69 -12.18 25.47
N TYR A 54 21.95 -10.94 25.89
CA TYR A 54 21.07 -9.79 25.66
C TYR A 54 21.22 -9.34 24.19
N GLN A 55 20.51 -9.98 23.27
CA GLN A 55 20.43 -9.52 21.88
C GLN A 55 19.19 -8.65 21.70
N GLY A 56 19.32 -7.38 22.05
CA GLY A 56 18.41 -6.32 21.63
C GLY A 56 19.26 -5.15 21.14
N LYS A 57 19.01 -4.67 19.92
CA LYS A 57 19.62 -3.41 19.47
C LYS A 57 19.08 -2.29 20.37
N LYS A 58 19.95 -1.42 20.90
CA LYS A 58 19.50 -0.20 21.58
C LYS A 58 18.67 0.62 20.59
N ALA A 59 17.55 1.14 21.06
CA ALA A 59 16.68 2.04 20.30
C ALA A 59 17.52 3.15 19.66
N LYS A 60 17.45 3.28 18.32
CA LYS A 60 18.17 4.35 17.61
C LYS A 60 17.64 5.74 18.01
N TRP A 61 16.38 5.81 18.47
CA TRP A 61 15.70 7.05 18.88
C TRP A 61 14.88 6.84 20.17
N PRO A 62 15.52 6.78 21.35
CA PRO A 62 14.85 6.42 22.60
C PRO A 62 13.67 7.32 22.99
N LYS A 63 13.79 8.64 22.78
CA LYS A 63 12.71 9.61 23.05
C LYS A 63 11.52 9.47 22.10
N LEU A 64 11.77 9.15 20.83
CA LEU A 64 10.72 8.87 19.86
C LEU A 64 9.97 7.59 20.25
N GLU A 65 10.68 6.54 20.65
CA GLU A 65 10.08 5.30 21.14
C GLU A 65 9.27 5.53 22.42
N GLU A 66 9.76 6.31 23.37
CA GLU A 66 9.02 6.64 24.60
C GLU A 66 7.72 7.41 24.31
N ASN A 67 7.77 8.42 23.44
CA ASN A 67 6.59 9.17 23.01
C ASN A 67 5.60 8.30 22.23
N LEU A 68 6.10 7.42 21.35
CA LEU A 68 5.28 6.47 20.63
C LEU A 68 4.59 5.49 21.59
N VAL A 69 5.30 4.99 22.60
CA VAL A 69 4.77 4.08 23.64
C VAL A 69 3.71 4.80 24.48
N LYS A 70 3.97 6.01 24.97
CA LYS A 70 2.98 6.81 25.72
C LYS A 70 1.72 7.06 24.90
N TRP A 71 1.87 7.41 23.62
CA TRP A 71 0.73 7.61 22.72
C TRP A 71 -0.04 6.31 22.46
N VAL A 72 0.65 5.19 22.20
CA VAL A 72 0.03 3.87 22.03
C VAL A 72 -0.77 3.46 23.27
N LEU A 73 -0.24 3.69 24.48
CA LEU A 73 -0.93 3.40 25.73
C LEU A 73 -2.18 4.28 25.91
N ALA A 74 -2.13 5.56 25.55
CA ALA A 74 -3.27 6.48 25.59
C ALA A 74 -4.37 6.13 24.56
N GLN A 75 -4.02 5.61 23.38
CA GLN A 75 -5.00 5.12 22.40
C GLN A 75 -5.66 3.80 22.82
N ARG A 76 -4.95 2.97 23.59
CA ARG A 76 -5.44 1.68 24.11
C ARG A 76 -6.44 1.83 25.24
N GLN A 77 -6.33 2.86 26.09
CA GLN A 77 -7.40 3.21 27.03
C GLN A 77 -8.75 3.47 26.33
N ARG A 78 -8.72 3.77 25.03
CA ARG A 78 -9.90 3.99 24.16
C ARG A 78 -10.19 2.84 23.19
N GLN A 79 -9.55 1.67 23.37
CA GLN A 79 -9.69 0.46 22.54
C GLN A 79 -9.41 0.61 21.02
N ARG A 80 -8.70 1.65 20.56
CA ARG A 80 -8.45 1.87 19.13
C ARG A 80 -7.32 0.99 18.57
N ALA A 81 -7.45 0.53 17.32
CA ALA A 81 -6.40 -0.18 16.60
C ALA A 81 -5.25 0.77 16.23
N VAL A 82 -3.99 0.33 16.39
CA VAL A 82 -2.82 1.23 16.25
C VAL A 82 -1.78 0.69 15.27
N LYS A 83 -1.58 1.43 14.16
CA LYS A 83 -0.36 1.50 13.32
C LYS A 83 -0.47 2.78 12.47
N LEU A 84 0.52 3.64 12.22
CA LEU A 84 1.86 3.88 12.80
C LEU A 84 2.10 5.41 12.69
N LYS A 85 1.71 6.19 13.71
CA LYS A 85 1.95 7.67 13.79
C LYS A 85 3.45 8.03 13.89
N ALA A 86 4.35 7.07 13.78
CA ALA A 86 5.79 7.24 13.97
C ALA A 86 6.44 8.21 12.95
N ARG A 87 5.91 8.30 11.72
CA ARG A 87 6.40 9.29 10.73
C ARG A 87 5.96 10.71 11.06
N LEU A 88 4.73 10.90 11.55
CA LEU A 88 4.23 12.20 12.00
C LEU A 88 4.97 12.66 13.26
N PHE A 89 5.17 11.78 14.24
CA PHE A 89 6.01 12.09 15.41
C PHE A 89 7.48 12.33 15.04
N ALA A 90 8.04 11.58 14.09
CA ALA A 90 9.40 11.84 13.60
C ALA A 90 9.50 13.21 12.91
N ALA A 91 8.52 13.59 12.10
CA ALA A 91 8.46 14.91 11.46
C ALA A 91 8.29 16.05 12.50
N GLU A 92 7.41 15.88 13.48
CA GLU A 92 7.19 16.82 14.59
C GLU A 92 8.45 16.98 15.47
N MET A 93 9.21 15.90 15.65
CA MET A 93 10.49 15.91 16.36
C MET A 93 11.68 16.31 15.48
N LYS A 94 11.46 16.77 14.24
CA LYS A 94 12.51 17.15 13.25
C LYS A 94 13.54 16.04 13.00
N ILE A 95 13.12 14.79 13.08
CA ILE A 95 13.95 13.61 12.83
C ILE A 95 13.99 13.32 11.33
N ASN A 96 15.08 13.70 10.68
CA ASN A 96 15.35 13.35 9.29
C ASN A 96 15.80 11.88 9.19
N TYR A 97 15.40 11.18 8.12
CA TYR A 97 15.75 9.77 7.83
C TYR A 97 15.09 8.67 8.69
N PHE A 98 13.95 8.93 9.34
CA PHE A 98 13.15 7.86 9.95
C PHE A 98 12.37 7.06 8.89
N LYS A 99 12.96 5.97 8.40
CA LYS A 99 12.26 4.96 7.59
C LYS A 99 11.38 4.12 8.51
N GLY A 100 10.23 4.66 8.93
CA GLY A 100 9.25 3.92 9.73
C GLY A 100 9.01 2.55 9.12
N GLY A 101 9.43 1.50 9.83
CA GLY A 101 9.54 0.15 9.30
C GLY A 101 8.17 -0.42 8.92
N SER A 102 7.97 -0.60 7.62
CA SER A 102 6.92 -1.43 7.06
C SER A 102 7.52 -2.25 5.92
N GLU A 103 8.44 -3.16 6.24
CA GLU A 103 8.76 -4.24 5.30
C GLU A 103 7.62 -5.26 5.37
N ILE A 104 6.66 -5.07 4.50
CA ILE A 104 5.85 -6.17 3.99
C ILE A 104 5.98 -6.07 2.47
N THR A 105 6.95 -6.81 1.94
CA THR A 105 6.83 -7.37 0.60
C THR A 105 5.63 -8.29 0.64
N PHE A 106 4.54 -7.91 -0.02
CA PHE A 106 3.57 -8.91 -0.45
C PHE A 106 4.32 -9.77 -1.45
N GLN A 107 4.67 -11.00 -1.07
CA GLN A 107 4.86 -12.04 -2.06
C GLN A 107 3.51 -12.17 -2.75
N SER A 108 3.42 -11.62 -3.96
CA SER A 108 2.29 -11.84 -4.83
C SER A 108 2.12 -13.35 -4.89
N MET A 109 0.93 -13.84 -4.57
CA MET A 109 0.57 -15.21 -4.94
C MET A 109 0.56 -15.23 -6.46
N HIS A 110 1.70 -15.60 -7.05
CA HIS A 110 1.76 -15.90 -8.46
C HIS A 110 0.86 -17.11 -8.67
N GLY A 111 -0.34 -16.85 -9.18
CA GLY A 111 -1.17 -17.89 -9.77
C GLY A 111 -0.30 -18.66 -10.77
N HIS A 112 -0.48 -19.97 -10.81
CA HIS A 112 0.22 -20.82 -11.76
C HIS A 112 0.01 -20.24 -13.18
N LEU A 113 1.10 -19.81 -13.82
CA LEU A 113 1.04 -19.31 -15.18
C LEU A 113 0.61 -20.48 -16.08
N PRO A 114 -0.34 -20.29 -17.01
CA PRO A 114 -0.75 -21.35 -17.92
C PRO A 114 0.42 -21.88 -18.75
N ASP A 115 0.33 -23.12 -19.22
CA ASP A 115 1.20 -23.60 -20.29
C ASP A 115 1.06 -22.67 -21.52
N GLU A 116 2.17 -22.37 -22.19
CA GLU A 116 2.26 -21.41 -23.31
C GLU A 116 1.94 -19.93 -22.98
N TRP A 117 2.10 -19.53 -21.71
CA TRP A 117 1.87 -18.13 -21.30
C TRP A 117 2.77 -17.12 -22.05
N GLU A 118 3.99 -17.51 -22.45
CA GLU A 118 4.93 -16.68 -23.21
C GLU A 118 4.36 -16.30 -24.57
N LYS A 119 3.87 -17.30 -25.33
CA LYS A 119 3.24 -17.05 -26.64
C LYS A 119 2.02 -16.14 -26.53
N LYS A 120 1.13 -16.38 -25.55
CA LYS A 120 -0.04 -15.50 -25.32
C LYS A 120 0.36 -14.08 -24.95
N MET A 121 1.45 -13.93 -24.20
CA MET A 121 2.00 -12.65 -23.83
C MET A 121 2.55 -11.92 -25.05
N ASP A 122 3.32 -12.61 -25.90
CA ASP A 122 3.92 -12.05 -27.11
C ASP A 122 2.86 -11.68 -28.15
N ASP A 123 1.86 -12.54 -28.36
CA ASP A 123 0.72 -12.27 -29.25
C ASP A 123 -0.04 -11.01 -28.80
N PHE A 124 -0.26 -10.84 -27.49
CA PHE A 124 -0.92 -9.66 -26.94
C PHE A 124 -0.07 -8.40 -27.13
N LYS A 125 1.23 -8.46 -26.80
CA LYS A 125 2.16 -7.33 -27.01
C LYS A 125 2.21 -6.93 -28.47
N TYR A 126 2.33 -7.91 -29.38
CA TYR A 126 2.32 -7.67 -30.81
C TYR A 126 1.03 -6.97 -31.26
N PHE A 127 -0.13 -7.44 -30.81
CA PHE A 127 -1.42 -6.80 -31.09
C PHE A 127 -1.45 -5.34 -30.61
N VAL A 128 -1.06 -5.08 -29.36
CA VAL A 128 -1.05 -3.74 -28.77
C VAL A 128 -0.11 -2.80 -29.52
N HIS A 129 1.14 -3.22 -29.79
CA HIS A 129 2.10 -2.40 -30.54
C HIS A 129 1.65 -2.14 -31.98
N LYS A 130 1.04 -3.14 -32.64
CA LYS A 130 0.47 -2.98 -33.97
C LYS A 130 -0.61 -1.90 -33.97
N GLU A 131 -1.56 -1.94 -33.05
CA GLU A 131 -2.63 -0.95 -32.93
C GLU A 131 -2.07 0.46 -32.63
N ILE A 132 -1.10 0.56 -31.71
CA ILE A 132 -0.44 1.83 -31.37
C ILE A 132 0.21 2.45 -32.61
N ASN A 133 0.95 1.66 -33.39
CA ASN A 133 1.66 2.13 -34.57
C ASN A 133 0.70 2.48 -35.72
N GLN A 134 -0.29 1.64 -35.99
CA GLN A 134 -1.24 1.84 -37.10
C GLN A 134 -2.15 3.05 -36.89
N LEU A 135 -2.54 3.30 -35.63
CA LEU A 135 -3.42 4.43 -35.29
C LEU A 135 -2.64 5.69 -34.86
N GLY A 136 -1.31 5.64 -34.82
CA GLY A 136 -0.46 6.74 -34.38
C GLY A 136 -0.79 7.21 -32.96
N LEU A 137 -1.05 6.26 -32.04
CA LEU A 137 -1.53 6.58 -30.70
C LEU A 137 -0.42 7.19 -29.85
N LYS A 138 -0.72 8.33 -29.24
CA LYS A 138 0.14 8.93 -28.22
C LYS A 138 -0.12 8.27 -26.86
N PRO A 139 0.78 8.41 -25.87
CA PRO A 139 0.55 7.87 -24.53
C PRO A 139 -0.79 8.29 -23.90
N ASN A 140 -1.28 9.51 -24.18
CA ASN A 140 -2.59 9.97 -23.69
C ASN A 140 -3.77 9.25 -24.35
N ASN A 141 -3.57 8.54 -25.47
CA ASN A 141 -4.60 7.75 -26.15
C ASN A 141 -4.63 6.29 -25.72
N ILE A 142 -3.68 5.83 -24.89
CA ILE A 142 -3.62 4.47 -24.37
C ILE A 142 -4.12 4.49 -22.94
N ILE A 143 -5.19 3.77 -22.64
CA ILE A 143 -5.87 3.80 -21.35
C ILE A 143 -5.87 2.40 -20.76
N ASN A 144 -5.57 2.29 -19.47
CA ASN A 144 -5.79 1.07 -18.72
C ASN A 144 -6.90 1.30 -17.69
N MET A 145 -7.79 0.33 -17.53
CA MET A 145 -8.83 0.31 -16.50
C MET A 145 -8.81 -1.02 -15.77
N ASP A 146 -9.06 -0.96 -14.47
CA ASP A 146 -9.08 -2.12 -13.59
C ASP A 146 -10.04 -1.93 -12.39
N GLU A 147 -10.58 -3.04 -11.89
CA GLU A 147 -11.40 -3.08 -10.69
C GLU A 147 -10.61 -3.49 -9.45
N VAL A 148 -10.71 -2.64 -8.42
CA VAL A 148 -10.03 -2.82 -7.15
C VAL A 148 -11.04 -3.16 -6.05
N PRO A 149 -11.09 -4.41 -5.56
CA PRO A 149 -11.93 -4.75 -4.42
C PRO A 149 -11.38 -4.12 -3.13
N MET A 150 -12.27 -3.49 -2.38
CA MET A 150 -12.00 -2.73 -1.16
C MET A 150 -13.00 -3.10 -0.06
N SER A 151 -12.71 -2.69 1.17
CA SER A 151 -13.54 -2.99 2.34
C SER A 151 -13.75 -1.75 3.18
N PHE A 152 -14.94 -1.59 3.77
CA PHE A 152 -15.28 -0.46 4.65
C PHE A 152 -14.44 -0.46 5.92
N ASN A 153 -14.15 -1.66 6.41
CA ASN A 153 -13.26 -1.90 7.53
C ASN A 153 -11.98 -2.54 7.04
N ARG A 154 -10.84 -1.95 7.41
CA ARG A 154 -9.54 -2.54 7.11
C ARG A 154 -8.66 -2.68 8.35
N PRO A 155 -9.17 -3.32 9.43
CA PRO A 155 -8.39 -3.54 10.65
C PRO A 155 -7.07 -4.21 10.30
N THR A 156 -6.00 -3.76 10.93
CA THR A 156 -4.68 -4.31 10.70
C THR A 156 -4.60 -5.75 11.21
N THR A 157 -4.11 -6.68 10.37
CA THR A 157 -3.80 -8.06 10.76
C THR A 157 -2.58 -8.18 11.70
N ARG A 158 -1.93 -7.06 12.05
CA ARG A 158 -0.79 -7.00 12.96
C ARG A 158 -0.91 -5.79 13.90
N SER A 159 -0.98 -6.05 15.19
CA SER A 159 -0.98 -5.05 16.26
C SER A 159 0.28 -5.18 17.11
N VAL A 160 0.81 -4.05 17.60
CA VAL A 160 1.98 -4.03 18.49
C VAL A 160 1.48 -4.12 19.92
N ALA A 161 1.90 -5.11 20.70
CA ALA A 161 1.58 -5.25 22.12
C ALA A 161 2.84 -5.43 22.98
N ALA A 162 2.70 -5.13 24.28
CA ALA A 162 3.70 -5.49 25.26
C ALA A 162 3.93 -7.01 25.23
N THR A 163 5.19 -7.42 25.39
CA THR A 163 5.57 -8.84 25.40
C THR A 163 4.77 -9.58 26.47
N GLY A 164 3.98 -10.58 26.09
CA GLY A 164 3.18 -11.41 27.01
C GLY A 164 1.66 -11.28 26.90
N VAL A 165 1.13 -10.34 26.10
CA VAL A 165 -0.33 -10.18 25.90
C VAL A 165 -0.85 -11.27 24.94
N LYS A 166 -1.74 -12.15 25.43
CA LYS A 166 -2.30 -13.29 24.67
C LYS A 166 -3.39 -12.91 23.67
N THR A 167 -4.10 -11.80 23.90
CA THR A 167 -5.22 -11.35 23.05
C THR A 167 -5.19 -9.84 22.93
N ILE A 168 -5.21 -9.33 21.69
CA ILE A 168 -5.24 -7.89 21.41
C ILE A 168 -6.62 -7.56 20.86
N GLY A 169 -7.42 -6.85 21.65
CA GLY A 169 -8.69 -6.30 21.17
C GLY A 169 -8.42 -5.23 20.11
N ILE A 170 -8.91 -5.46 18.90
CA ILE A 170 -8.93 -4.47 17.82
C ILE A 170 -10.37 -3.96 17.78
N ALA A 171 -10.60 -2.66 18.04
CA ALA A 171 -11.91 -2.09 17.78
C ALA A 171 -12.23 -2.20 16.29
N THR A 172 -13.19 -3.06 15.98
CA THR A 172 -13.82 -3.17 14.67
C THR A 172 -15.23 -2.58 14.78
N THR A 173 -15.77 -2.03 13.69
CA THR A 173 -17.13 -1.47 13.67
C THR A 173 -18.21 -2.55 13.48
N GLY A 174 -17.86 -3.84 13.58
CA GLY A 174 -18.77 -4.96 13.30
C GLY A 174 -19.11 -5.18 11.80
N HIS A 175 -18.65 -4.29 10.90
CA HIS A 175 -18.88 -4.37 9.45
C HIS A 175 -17.72 -5.00 8.66
N GLU A 176 -17.00 -5.94 9.27
CA GLU A 176 -15.75 -6.53 8.75
C GLU A 176 -15.89 -7.18 7.36
N CYS A 177 -17.11 -7.54 6.97
CA CYS A 177 -17.42 -8.18 5.69
C CYS A 177 -18.14 -7.26 4.67
N THR A 178 -18.21 -5.95 4.93
CA THR A 178 -18.80 -5.02 3.95
C THR A 178 -17.70 -4.59 2.97
N CYS A 179 -17.82 -5.04 1.73
CA CYS A 179 -16.91 -4.69 0.66
C CYS A 179 -17.54 -3.66 -0.29
N PHE A 180 -16.70 -3.07 -1.13
CA PHE A 180 -17.11 -2.33 -2.30
C PHE A 180 -16.03 -2.46 -3.39
N THR A 181 -16.42 -2.23 -4.63
CA THR A 181 -15.47 -2.27 -5.77
C THR A 181 -15.20 -0.86 -6.25
N VAL A 182 -13.93 -0.51 -6.49
CA VAL A 182 -13.54 0.77 -7.10
C VAL A 182 -13.03 0.49 -8.50
N VAL A 183 -13.63 1.12 -9.50
CA VAL A 183 -13.16 1.07 -10.89
C VAL A 183 -12.31 2.31 -11.14
N LEU A 184 -11.05 2.09 -11.53
CA LEU A 184 -10.07 3.13 -11.76
C LEU A 184 -9.55 3.03 -13.19
N ALA A 185 -9.23 4.17 -13.80
CA ALA A 185 -8.64 4.18 -15.12
C ALA A 185 -7.69 5.37 -15.30
N CYS A 186 -6.61 5.17 -16.07
CA CYS A 186 -5.68 6.24 -16.40
C CYS A 186 -5.07 6.04 -17.78
N THR A 187 -4.64 7.13 -18.40
CA THR A 187 -3.87 7.12 -19.63
C THR A 187 -2.41 6.77 -19.35
N ALA A 188 -1.69 6.26 -20.34
CA ALA A 188 -0.26 6.01 -20.23
C ALA A 188 0.56 7.30 -20.08
N GLY A 189 -0.02 8.45 -20.46
CA GLY A 189 0.48 9.78 -20.17
C GLY A 189 0.32 10.24 -18.71
N GLY A 190 -0.39 9.47 -17.88
CA GLY A 190 -0.61 9.76 -16.46
C GLY A 190 -1.88 10.54 -16.15
N GLU A 191 -2.73 10.81 -17.14
CA GLU A 191 -4.02 11.46 -16.91
C GLU A 191 -4.99 10.46 -16.28
N LYS A 192 -5.61 10.84 -15.17
CA LYS A 192 -6.50 9.98 -14.39
C LYS A 192 -7.96 10.25 -14.80
N LEU A 193 -8.72 9.18 -15.05
CA LEU A 193 -10.14 9.27 -15.30
C LEU A 193 -10.90 9.34 -13.97
N LYS A 194 -12.16 9.81 -14.06
CA LYS A 194 -13.09 9.85 -12.93
C LYS A 194 -13.28 8.43 -12.35
N PRO A 195 -13.00 8.20 -11.04
CA PRO A 195 -13.19 6.90 -10.43
C PRO A 195 -14.68 6.56 -10.32
N MET A 196 -15.01 5.27 -10.40
CA MET A 196 -16.35 4.76 -10.07
C MET A 196 -16.30 3.89 -8.81
N VAL A 197 -17.31 4.00 -7.95
CA VAL A 197 -17.47 3.14 -6.77
C VAL A 197 -18.78 2.35 -6.89
N ILE A 198 -18.68 1.03 -6.73
CA ILE A 198 -19.81 0.10 -6.77
C ILE A 198 -20.08 -0.38 -5.35
N PHE A 199 -21.21 0.02 -4.79
CA PHE A 199 -21.65 -0.43 -3.47
C PHE A 199 -22.64 -1.59 -3.56
N LYS A 200 -22.52 -2.56 -2.65
CA LYS A 200 -23.45 -3.67 -2.50
C LYS A 200 -24.76 -3.24 -1.86
N ARG A 201 -25.68 -2.68 -2.64
CA ARG A 201 -27.01 -2.24 -2.19
C ARG A 201 -27.96 -2.01 -3.36
N VAL A 202 -29.26 -1.90 -3.05
CA VAL A 202 -30.31 -1.71 -4.06
C VAL A 202 -30.56 -0.23 -4.36
N MET A 203 -30.63 0.60 -3.33
CA MET A 203 -30.94 2.03 -3.47
C MET A 203 -29.70 2.88 -3.33
N MET A 204 -29.63 4.03 -4.01
CA MET A 204 -28.55 5.00 -3.81
C MET A 204 -28.54 5.56 -2.36
N PRO A 205 -27.36 5.93 -1.82
CA PRO A 205 -27.30 6.71 -0.58
C PRO A 205 -28.10 8.01 -0.72
N ARG A 206 -28.85 8.39 0.32
CA ARG A 206 -29.60 9.66 0.36
C ARG A 206 -28.68 10.88 0.55
N GLU A 207 -27.49 10.63 1.09
CA GLU A 207 -26.47 11.65 1.32
C GLU A 207 -25.91 12.19 0.00
N LYS A 208 -25.54 13.48 -0.01
CA LYS A 208 -24.91 14.10 -1.18
C LYS A 208 -23.50 13.56 -1.37
N LEU A 209 -23.32 12.76 -2.42
CA LEU A 209 -22.03 12.17 -2.78
C LEU A 209 -21.10 13.21 -3.43
N PRO A 210 -19.77 13.10 -3.26
CA PRO A 210 -18.83 14.01 -3.91
C PRO A 210 -18.93 13.97 -5.44
N ALA A 211 -18.90 15.12 -6.12
CA ALA A 211 -19.08 15.20 -7.57
C ALA A 211 -17.95 14.50 -8.37
N GLY A 212 -16.74 14.42 -7.79
CA GLY A 212 -15.55 13.84 -8.41
C GLY A 212 -15.57 12.31 -8.55
N VAL A 213 -16.60 11.61 -8.06
CA VAL A 213 -16.72 10.14 -8.14
C VAL A 213 -18.05 9.76 -8.76
N SER A 214 -18.07 8.72 -9.61
CA SER A 214 -19.29 8.11 -10.11
C SER A 214 -19.70 7.00 -9.14
N VAL A 215 -20.95 6.93 -8.72
CA VAL A 215 -21.39 5.93 -7.72
C VAL A 215 -22.54 5.12 -8.28
N ILE A 216 -22.39 3.81 -8.24
CA ILE A 216 -23.38 2.83 -8.67
C ILE A 216 -23.67 1.88 -7.51
N CYS A 217 -24.93 1.44 -7.42
CA CYS A 217 -25.36 0.46 -6.45
C CYS A 217 -25.91 -0.77 -7.18
N ASN A 218 -25.45 -1.97 -6.80
CA ASN A 218 -26.07 -3.20 -7.28
C ASN A 218 -26.07 -4.28 -6.18
N LYS A 219 -26.90 -5.33 -6.34
CA LYS A 219 -27.08 -6.38 -5.32
C LYS A 219 -25.83 -7.25 -5.11
N LYS A 220 -25.00 -7.41 -6.13
CA LYS A 220 -23.90 -8.39 -6.12
C LYS A 220 -22.56 -7.79 -5.72
N GLU A 221 -22.34 -6.49 -5.95
CA GLU A 221 -21.09 -5.73 -5.75
C GLU A 221 -20.00 -5.90 -6.82
N TRP A 222 -20.34 -6.49 -7.97
CA TRP A 222 -19.36 -6.78 -9.04
C TRP A 222 -19.72 -6.03 -10.31
N MET A 223 -18.69 -5.82 -11.14
CA MET A 223 -18.86 -5.36 -12.51
C MET A 223 -19.76 -6.32 -13.28
N ASN A 224 -20.71 -5.76 -14.02
CA ASN A 224 -21.57 -6.49 -14.95
C ASN A 224 -21.75 -5.66 -16.22
N THR A 225 -22.38 -6.25 -17.23
CA THR A 225 -22.62 -5.60 -18.54
C THR A 225 -23.19 -4.19 -18.44
N GLU A 226 -24.23 -3.98 -17.61
CA GLU A 226 -24.90 -2.68 -17.48
C GLU A 226 -24.05 -1.67 -16.70
N VAL A 227 -23.33 -2.12 -15.68
CA VAL A 227 -22.37 -1.28 -14.95
C VAL A 227 -21.22 -0.87 -15.87
N MET A 228 -20.74 -1.76 -16.74
CA MET A 228 -19.66 -1.47 -17.68
C MET A 228 -20.08 -0.43 -18.74
N LYS A 229 -21.31 -0.54 -19.27
CA LYS A 229 -21.89 0.50 -20.13
C LYS A 229 -21.98 1.84 -19.40
N THR A 230 -22.50 1.82 -18.16
CA THR A 230 -22.61 3.02 -17.32
C THR A 230 -21.24 3.64 -17.02
N TRP A 231 -20.21 2.84 -16.77
CA TRP A 231 -18.83 3.29 -16.61
C TRP A 231 -18.30 3.93 -17.89
N THR A 232 -18.58 3.30 -19.04
CA THR A 232 -18.21 3.84 -20.35
C THR A 232 -18.80 5.23 -20.54
N ASP A 233 -20.08 5.43 -20.23
CA ASP A 233 -20.73 6.73 -20.45
C ASP A 233 -20.31 7.79 -19.42
N SER A 234 -20.29 7.43 -18.14
CA SER A 234 -20.12 8.38 -17.03
C SER A 234 -18.67 8.70 -16.66
N CYS A 235 -17.73 7.79 -16.93
CA CYS A 235 -16.32 7.95 -16.59
C CYS A 235 -15.45 8.10 -17.85
N PHE A 236 -15.61 7.19 -18.81
CA PHE A 236 -14.77 7.16 -20.00
C PHE A 236 -15.13 8.27 -21.00
N CYS A 237 -16.39 8.38 -21.41
CA CYS A 237 -16.87 9.41 -22.34
C CYS A 237 -16.82 10.81 -21.73
N ALA A 238 -17.10 10.95 -20.44
CA ALA A 238 -16.96 12.24 -19.73
C ALA A 238 -15.52 12.79 -19.79
N SER A 239 -14.53 11.90 -19.88
CA SER A 239 -13.13 12.28 -20.05
C SER A 239 -12.79 12.61 -21.52
N LYS A 240 -13.65 12.28 -22.50
CA LYS A 240 -13.33 12.48 -23.91
C LYS A 240 -13.28 13.93 -24.38
N GLY A 241 -13.94 14.85 -23.67
CA GLY A 241 -14.08 16.25 -24.06
C GLY A 241 -12.82 17.10 -24.11
N SER A 242 -11.63 16.57 -23.75
CA SER A 242 -10.37 17.32 -23.81
C SER A 242 -9.12 16.51 -24.21
N PHE A 243 -9.15 15.17 -24.26
CA PHE A 243 -7.93 14.34 -24.31
C PHE A 243 -7.71 13.53 -25.60
N PHE A 244 -8.77 13.22 -26.38
CA PHE A 244 -8.67 12.24 -27.46
C PHE A 244 -9.03 12.83 -28.84
N ASN A 245 -8.01 13.30 -29.55
CA ASN A 245 -8.14 13.66 -30.98
C ASN A 245 -8.17 12.43 -31.91
N SER A 246 -7.79 11.25 -31.40
CA SER A 246 -7.76 9.96 -32.12
C SER A 246 -8.55 8.89 -31.34
N LYS A 247 -8.86 7.76 -32.00
CA LYS A 247 -9.56 6.61 -31.40
C LYS A 247 -8.67 5.99 -30.29
N PRO A 248 -9.00 6.12 -28.99
CA PRO A 248 -8.14 5.57 -27.93
C PRO A 248 -8.14 4.05 -27.90
N LEU A 249 -7.05 3.47 -27.40
CA LEU A 249 -6.91 2.06 -27.05
C LEU A 249 -7.21 1.87 -25.57
N LEU A 250 -8.25 1.11 -25.25
CA LEU A 250 -8.64 0.74 -23.90
C LEU A 250 -8.17 -0.69 -23.61
N ILE A 251 -7.30 -0.83 -22.61
CA ILE A 251 -6.71 -2.09 -22.15
C ILE A 251 -7.44 -2.53 -20.88
N LEU A 252 -8.04 -3.73 -20.88
CA LEU A 252 -8.79 -4.33 -19.77
C LEU A 252 -8.34 -5.77 -19.52
N ASP A 253 -8.68 -6.33 -18.35
CA ASP A 253 -8.53 -7.75 -18.08
C ASP A 253 -9.60 -8.61 -18.80
N ALA A 254 -9.43 -9.94 -18.77
CA ALA A 254 -10.36 -10.90 -19.39
C ALA A 254 -11.60 -11.23 -18.54
N LEU A 255 -12.11 -10.30 -17.73
CA LEU A 255 -13.36 -10.48 -17.00
C LEU A 255 -14.52 -10.80 -17.95
N ALA A 256 -15.44 -11.66 -17.52
CA ALA A 256 -16.57 -12.09 -18.34
C ALA A 256 -17.43 -10.91 -18.84
N ALA A 257 -17.62 -9.87 -18.01
CA ALA A 257 -18.35 -8.67 -18.39
C ALA A 257 -17.65 -7.87 -19.50
N HIS A 258 -16.31 -7.82 -19.51
CA HIS A 258 -15.52 -7.08 -20.51
C HIS A 258 -15.56 -7.75 -21.88
N LYS A 259 -15.71 -9.07 -21.91
CA LYS A 259 -15.76 -9.87 -23.15
C LYS A 259 -17.16 -9.94 -23.75
N GLU A 260 -18.18 -9.47 -23.06
CA GLU A 260 -19.56 -9.55 -23.55
C GLU A 260 -19.76 -8.68 -24.80
N THR A 261 -20.44 -9.23 -25.81
CA THR A 261 -20.55 -8.61 -27.13
C THR A 261 -21.23 -7.26 -27.10
N SER A 262 -22.26 -7.07 -26.26
CA SER A 262 -22.95 -5.78 -26.13
C SER A 262 -22.05 -4.70 -25.51
N VAL A 263 -21.18 -5.06 -24.55
CA VAL A 263 -20.14 -4.16 -24.03
C VAL A 263 -19.14 -3.78 -25.14
N GLN A 264 -18.62 -4.75 -25.89
CA GLN A 264 -17.68 -4.46 -26.98
C GLN A 264 -18.30 -3.56 -28.06
N LYS A 265 -19.57 -3.79 -28.41
CA LYS A 265 -20.32 -2.94 -29.33
C LYS A 265 -20.49 -1.52 -28.78
N HIS A 266 -20.77 -1.36 -27.48
CA HIS A 266 -20.90 -0.07 -26.82
C HIS A 266 -19.57 0.71 -26.84
N ILE A 267 -18.46 0.06 -26.48
CA ILE A 267 -17.11 0.65 -26.52
C ILE A 267 -16.72 1.06 -27.94
N ASN A 268 -17.04 0.24 -28.95
CA ASN A 268 -16.82 0.58 -30.35
C ASN A 268 -17.68 1.77 -30.80
N ALA A 269 -18.95 1.84 -30.38
CA ALA A 269 -19.86 2.94 -30.70
C ALA A 269 -19.37 4.28 -30.16
N VAL A 270 -18.74 4.28 -28.97
CA VAL A 270 -18.08 5.47 -28.42
C VAL A 270 -16.71 5.74 -29.04
N ARG A 271 -16.34 5.04 -30.13
CA ARG A 271 -15.06 5.17 -30.86
C ARG A 271 -13.85 4.88 -29.98
N ALA A 272 -13.80 3.72 -29.35
CA ALA A 272 -12.60 3.22 -28.68
C ALA A 272 -12.23 1.83 -29.21
N GLN A 273 -10.95 1.51 -29.27
CA GLN A 273 -10.43 0.19 -29.59
C GLN A 273 -10.22 -0.57 -28.30
N LEU A 274 -10.59 -1.85 -28.24
CA LEU A 274 -10.44 -2.68 -27.05
C LEU A 274 -9.25 -3.64 -27.20
N ALA A 275 -8.43 -3.73 -26.16
CA ALA A 275 -7.41 -4.76 -25.98
C ALA A 275 -7.69 -5.52 -24.67
N VAL A 276 -7.93 -6.82 -24.78
CA VAL A 276 -8.24 -7.67 -23.63
C VAL A 276 -7.00 -8.49 -23.26
N ILE A 277 -6.50 -8.30 -22.05
CA ILE A 277 -5.34 -9.05 -21.53
C ILE A 277 -5.72 -10.52 -21.38
N PRO A 278 -4.92 -11.47 -21.90
CA PRO A 278 -5.21 -12.88 -21.74
C PRO A 278 -5.30 -13.30 -20.26
N GLY A 279 -6.23 -14.21 -19.96
CA GLY A 279 -6.44 -14.70 -18.60
C GLY A 279 -5.15 -15.27 -17.98
N GLY A 280 -4.90 -14.92 -16.71
CA GLY A 280 -3.70 -15.34 -15.99
C GLY A 280 -2.46 -14.46 -16.20
N LEU A 281 -2.51 -13.47 -17.11
CA LEU A 281 -1.37 -12.58 -17.40
C LEU A 281 -1.48 -11.19 -16.77
N THR A 282 -2.53 -10.90 -16.00
CA THR A 282 -2.76 -9.58 -15.37
C THR A 282 -1.54 -9.12 -14.55
N CYS A 283 -0.89 -10.03 -13.81
CA CYS A 283 0.30 -9.70 -13.01
C CYS A 283 1.54 -9.26 -13.82
N LYS A 284 1.54 -9.45 -15.14
CA LYS A 284 2.62 -9.04 -16.07
C LYS A 284 2.18 -7.94 -17.02
N LEU A 285 0.94 -8.01 -17.54
CA LEU A 285 0.46 -7.18 -18.64
C LEU A 285 -0.51 -6.06 -18.21
N GLN A 286 -0.98 -6.04 -16.95
CA GLN A 286 -1.91 -5.01 -16.45
C GLN A 286 -1.13 -3.93 -15.68
N PRO A 287 -1.00 -2.71 -16.24
CA PRO A 287 -0.35 -1.59 -15.55
C PRO A 287 -0.88 -1.34 -14.14
N PHE A 288 -2.19 -1.49 -13.93
CA PHE A 288 -2.80 -1.32 -12.62
C PHE A 288 -2.30 -2.33 -11.59
N ASP A 289 -2.23 -3.63 -11.92
CA ASP A 289 -1.70 -4.65 -11.02
C ASP A 289 -0.20 -4.46 -10.75
N VAL A 290 0.56 -4.06 -11.76
CA VAL A 290 2.02 -3.91 -11.66
C VAL A 290 2.42 -2.68 -10.86
N ALA A 291 1.69 -1.56 -10.96
CA ALA A 291 2.16 -0.28 -10.43
C ALA A 291 1.15 0.54 -9.61
N VAL A 292 -0.16 0.35 -9.77
CA VAL A 292 -1.17 1.30 -9.24
C VAL A 292 -1.96 0.74 -8.06
N ASN A 293 -2.41 -0.52 -8.15
CA ASN A 293 -3.32 -1.15 -7.21
C ASN A 293 -2.76 -1.20 -5.78
N HIS A 294 -1.47 -1.53 -5.64
CA HIS A 294 -0.85 -1.59 -4.33
C HIS A 294 -0.72 -0.19 -3.69
N PRO A 295 -0.11 0.83 -4.33
CA PRO A 295 -0.08 2.19 -3.79
C PRO A 295 -1.47 2.75 -3.47
N PHE A 296 -2.46 2.55 -4.34
CA PHE A 296 -3.82 3.01 -4.09
C PHE A 296 -4.42 2.40 -2.82
N LYS A 297 -4.27 1.08 -2.65
CA LYS A 297 -4.71 0.37 -1.43
C LYS A 297 -3.99 0.88 -0.17
N CYS A 298 -2.74 1.30 -0.28
CA CYS A 298 -1.97 1.91 0.82
C CYS A 298 -2.50 3.30 1.17
N PHE A 299 -2.67 4.19 0.19
CA PHE A 299 -3.16 5.55 0.44
C PHE A 299 -4.58 5.55 0.98
N PHE A 300 -5.47 4.71 0.44
CA PHE A 300 -6.82 4.54 0.99
C PHE A 300 -6.79 4.10 2.46
N ARG A 301 -5.87 3.19 2.81
CA ARG A 301 -5.72 2.73 4.20
C ARG A 301 -5.28 3.87 5.12
N GLU A 302 -4.37 4.73 4.68
CA GLU A 302 -3.93 5.89 5.46
C GLU A 302 -5.11 6.85 5.76
N GLU A 303 -6.01 7.06 4.79
CA GLU A 303 -7.23 7.85 5.01
C GLU A 303 -8.16 7.21 6.05
N TRP A 304 -8.32 5.90 5.99
CA TRP A 304 -9.09 5.14 6.99
C TRP A 304 -8.46 5.22 8.39
N ASP A 305 -7.14 5.03 8.50
CA ASP A 305 -6.39 5.12 9.76
C ASP A 305 -6.49 6.54 10.36
N ASN A 306 -6.42 7.58 9.52
CA ASN A 306 -6.61 8.97 9.92
C ASN A 306 -8.02 9.22 10.45
N TRP A 307 -9.05 8.70 9.77
CA TRP A 307 -10.44 8.80 10.23
C TRP A 307 -10.65 8.08 11.57
N MET A 308 -10.09 6.88 11.74
CA MET A 308 -10.13 6.13 13.00
C MET A 308 -9.48 6.88 14.16
N THR A 309 -8.44 7.69 13.90
CA THR A 309 -7.67 8.38 14.94
C THR A 309 -8.25 9.75 15.30
N ASN A 310 -8.75 10.51 14.32
CA ASN A 310 -8.97 11.95 14.47
C ASN A 310 -10.43 12.38 14.71
N ARG A 311 -11.43 11.49 14.63
CA ARG A 311 -12.84 11.87 14.87
C ARG A 311 -13.37 11.44 16.24
N GLU A 312 -14.28 12.25 16.78
CA GLU A 312 -15.25 11.81 17.78
C GLU A 312 -16.20 10.83 17.10
N HIS A 313 -15.95 9.55 17.33
CA HIS A 313 -16.76 8.51 16.76
C HIS A 313 -18.05 8.37 17.55
N THR A 314 -19.17 8.40 16.85
CA THR A 314 -20.46 8.02 17.42
C THR A 314 -20.52 6.51 17.61
N PHE A 315 -21.11 6.06 18.71
CA PHE A 315 -21.35 4.65 18.99
C PHE A 315 -22.79 4.27 18.62
N THR A 316 -23.02 3.00 18.29
CA THR A 316 -24.36 2.42 18.19
C THR A 316 -24.96 2.31 19.60
N PRO A 317 -26.29 2.15 19.74
CA PRO A 317 -26.91 1.87 21.05
C PRO A 317 -26.32 0.63 21.76
N ALA A 318 -25.75 -0.30 20.99
CA ALA A 318 -25.04 -1.48 21.49
C ALA A 318 -23.55 -1.21 21.87
N GLY A 319 -23.10 0.05 21.87
CA GLY A 319 -21.74 0.43 22.24
C GLY A 319 -20.67 0.15 21.18
N GLN A 320 -21.05 -0.19 19.95
CA GLN A 320 -20.09 -0.43 18.85
C GLN A 320 -19.78 0.85 18.09
N LEU A 321 -18.54 1.00 17.62
CA LEU A 321 -18.16 2.15 16.79
C LEU A 321 -18.99 2.15 15.50
N ARG A 322 -19.60 3.29 15.12
CA ARG A 322 -20.31 3.37 13.84
C ARG A 322 -19.34 3.24 12.66
N CYS A 323 -19.79 2.56 11.61
CA CYS A 323 -19.03 2.39 10.37
C CYS A 323 -18.88 3.71 9.60
N ALA A 324 -17.86 3.79 8.75
CA ALA A 324 -17.66 4.90 7.84
C ALA A 324 -18.87 5.06 6.90
N THR A 325 -19.24 6.31 6.63
CA THR A 325 -20.33 6.59 5.68
C THR A 325 -19.89 6.34 4.23
N TYR A 326 -20.85 6.18 3.33
CA TYR A 326 -20.56 6.11 1.88
C TYR A 326 -19.85 7.37 1.38
N VAL A 327 -20.19 8.54 1.96
CA VAL A 327 -19.53 9.81 1.67
C VAL A 327 -18.07 9.80 2.14
N ASP A 328 -17.78 9.30 3.34
CA ASP A 328 -16.40 9.18 3.83
C ASP A 328 -15.58 8.26 2.90
N VAL A 329 -16.12 7.08 2.54
CA VAL A 329 -15.45 6.17 1.59
C VAL A 329 -15.16 6.85 0.25
N CYS A 330 -16.14 7.56 -0.32
CA CYS A 330 -15.95 8.29 -1.57
C CYS A 330 -14.85 9.36 -1.47
N LYS A 331 -14.78 10.07 -0.34
CA LYS A 331 -13.72 11.05 -0.09
C LYS A 331 -12.34 10.40 -0.01
N TRP A 332 -12.24 9.23 0.64
CA TRP A 332 -10.98 8.49 0.72
C TRP A 332 -10.54 7.93 -0.62
N VAL A 333 -11.49 7.45 -1.45
CA VAL A 333 -11.18 7.04 -2.83
C VAL A 333 -10.59 8.21 -3.61
N LEU A 334 -11.21 9.39 -3.54
CA LEU A 334 -10.71 10.58 -4.24
C LEU A 334 -9.33 11.02 -3.71
N ALA A 335 -9.14 11.07 -2.40
CA ALA A 335 -7.87 11.45 -1.80
C ALA A 335 -6.75 10.45 -2.15
N ALA A 336 -7.04 9.14 -2.09
CA ALA A 336 -6.10 8.10 -2.46
C ALA A 336 -5.75 8.13 -3.96
N TRP A 337 -6.76 8.36 -4.81
CA TRP A 337 -6.58 8.47 -6.26
C TRP A 337 -5.79 9.72 -6.64
N GLU A 338 -5.97 10.81 -5.90
CA GLU A 338 -5.22 12.04 -6.15
C GLU A 338 -3.72 11.86 -5.91
N ARG A 339 -3.37 11.07 -4.89
CA ARG A 339 -1.99 10.76 -4.51
C ARG A 339 -1.28 9.76 -5.42
N ILE A 340 -1.97 9.16 -6.40
CA ILE A 340 -1.30 8.37 -7.43
C ILE A 340 -0.58 9.32 -8.39
N THR A 341 0.76 9.32 -8.32
CA THR A 341 1.68 10.17 -9.11
C THR A 341 2.25 9.39 -10.33
N PRO A 342 3.26 9.85 -11.10
CA PRO A 342 3.59 9.32 -12.44
C PRO A 342 4.15 7.89 -12.47
N ALA A 343 4.05 7.14 -11.37
CA ALA A 343 4.17 5.68 -11.35
C ALA A 343 3.26 4.99 -12.38
N ILE A 344 2.19 5.66 -12.84
CA ILE A 344 1.33 5.21 -13.94
C ILE A 344 2.16 4.89 -15.19
N GLY A 345 2.94 5.84 -15.72
CA GLY A 345 3.73 5.64 -16.93
C GLY A 345 4.77 4.52 -16.77
N ASN A 346 5.34 4.37 -15.57
CA ASN A 346 6.25 3.27 -15.27
C ASN A 346 5.54 1.90 -15.27
N GLY A 347 4.26 1.84 -14.89
CA GLY A 347 3.45 0.63 -15.01
C GLY A 347 3.33 0.19 -16.47
N PHE A 348 2.96 1.11 -17.36
CA PHE A 348 2.85 0.83 -18.80
C PHE A 348 4.19 0.38 -19.42
N ARG A 349 5.32 0.97 -19.01
CA ARG A 349 6.65 0.53 -19.46
C ARG A 349 7.04 -0.84 -18.92
N LYS A 350 6.77 -1.12 -17.64
CA LYS A 350 7.02 -2.45 -17.04
C LYS A 350 6.19 -3.56 -17.66
N CYS A 351 5.00 -3.23 -18.18
CA CYS A 351 4.17 -4.13 -18.96
C CYS A 351 4.57 -4.19 -20.44
N GLU A 352 5.63 -3.47 -20.84
CA GLU A 352 6.12 -3.34 -22.22
C GLU A 352 5.05 -2.82 -23.21
N ILE A 353 4.08 -2.04 -22.73
CA ILE A 353 3.09 -1.38 -23.59
C ILE A 353 3.66 -0.09 -24.21
N LEU A 354 4.46 0.64 -23.42
CA LEU A 354 5.23 1.79 -23.88
C LEU A 354 6.71 1.41 -24.02
N PRO A 355 7.44 2.05 -24.95
CA PRO A 355 8.89 1.86 -25.05
C PRO A 355 9.60 2.30 -23.77
N GLU A 356 10.73 1.66 -23.48
CA GLU A 356 11.66 2.14 -22.46
C GLU A 356 12.18 3.52 -22.85
N VAL A 357 12.43 4.38 -21.87
CA VAL A 357 13.06 5.67 -22.13
C VAL A 357 14.56 5.41 -22.20
N ASP A 358 15.16 5.60 -23.37
CA ASP A 358 16.61 5.56 -23.51
C ASP A 358 17.22 6.60 -22.56
N SER A 359 17.96 6.12 -21.55
CA SER A 359 18.64 6.94 -20.55
C SER A 359 19.89 7.66 -21.12
N SER A 360 20.03 7.76 -22.44
CA SER A 360 21.22 8.27 -23.13
C SER A 360 21.12 9.73 -23.62
N SER A 361 20.13 10.52 -23.16
CA SER A 361 19.98 11.93 -23.60
C SER A 361 19.76 12.95 -22.46
N SER A 362 20.32 12.70 -21.27
CA SER A 362 20.34 13.69 -20.17
C SER A 362 21.74 14.20 -19.80
N GLU A 363 22.71 14.09 -20.72
CA GLU A 363 23.92 14.91 -20.69
C GLU A 363 23.91 15.85 -21.88
N CYS A 364 23.37 17.07 -21.69
CA CYS A 364 23.75 18.19 -22.52
C CYS A 364 23.64 19.51 -21.75
N ASN A 365 24.82 19.97 -21.32
CA ASN A 365 25.25 21.35 -21.11
C ASN A 365 24.46 22.24 -20.12
N SER A 366 24.91 22.23 -18.87
CA SER A 366 24.85 23.40 -17.98
C SER A 366 26.24 23.84 -17.55
N ASP A 367 27.04 24.34 -18.49
CA ASP A 367 28.21 25.16 -18.17
C ASP A 367 28.17 26.42 -19.04
N ALA A 368 27.43 27.42 -18.56
CA ALA A 368 27.59 28.81 -18.97
C ALA A 368 27.73 29.62 -17.68
N ALA A 369 28.96 30.08 -17.44
CA ALA A 369 29.35 30.91 -16.32
C ALA A 369 28.56 32.24 -16.27
N PRO A 370 28.31 32.80 -15.08
CA PRO A 370 27.57 34.05 -14.95
C PRO A 370 28.42 35.24 -15.42
N GLN A 371 27.88 36.02 -16.36
CA GLN A 371 28.40 37.35 -16.69
C GLN A 371 28.16 38.30 -15.51
N THR A 372 29.25 38.89 -15.04
CA THR A 372 29.31 39.93 -14.02
C THR A 372 28.73 41.24 -14.57
N SER A 373 27.66 41.73 -13.95
CA SER A 373 27.11 43.07 -14.19
C SER A 373 27.93 44.10 -13.40
N THR A 374 28.62 44.98 -14.13
CA THR A 374 29.24 46.20 -13.62
C THR A 374 28.16 47.22 -13.26
N VAL A 375 28.09 47.58 -11.99
CA VAL A 375 27.38 48.78 -11.50
C VAL A 375 28.30 49.97 -11.71
N THR A 376 27.82 50.97 -12.45
CA THR A 376 28.41 52.32 -12.49
C THR A 376 27.52 53.23 -11.67
N GLU A 377 28.05 53.77 -10.57
CA GLU A 377 27.52 54.95 -9.89
C GLU A 377 28.44 56.12 -10.16
N ALA A 378 27.83 57.28 -10.40
CA ALA A 378 28.47 58.54 -10.68
C ALA A 378 29.09 59.14 -9.41
N HIS A 379 30.36 59.52 -9.48
CA HIS A 379 30.87 60.89 -9.34
C HIS A 379 32.37 60.95 -9.61
#